data_AF-A0A7U3YNF0-F1
#
_entry.id   AF-A0A7U3YNF0-F1
#
_cell.length_a   1.000
_cell.length_b   1.000
_cell.length_c   1.000
_cell.angle_alpha   90.00
_cell.angle_beta   90.00
_cell.angle_gamma   90.00
#
_symmetry.space_group_name_H-M   'P 1'
#
loop_
_entity.id
_entity.type
_entity.pdbx_description
1 polymer ?
#
loop_
_entity_poly.entity_id
_entity_poly.type
_entity_poly.pdbx_seq_one_letter_code
_entity_poly.pdbx_strand_id
1 'polypeptide(L)'
;MLDNERLTRRGLLAEKEQRLRQLESSMQGDIHAVRLALEPFAPLHEIRPDQAAAQAVELAGKHAEYMGLREEIAALKRALGMAGN
;
A
#
# COMPACT_ATOMS: atom_id res chain seq x y z
N MET A 1 -33.21 1.52 10.26
CA MET A 1 -32.38 0.40 9.73
C MET A 1 -31.27 0.91 8.82
N LEU A 2 -31.57 1.80 7.86
CA LEU A 2 -30.61 2.43 6.95
C LEU A 2 -29.43 3.16 7.64
N ASP A 3 -29.65 3.83 8.77
CA ASP A 3 -28.59 4.58 9.45
C ASP A 3 -27.51 3.68 10.07
N ASN A 4 -27.88 2.49 10.55
CA ASN A 4 -26.92 1.57 11.15
C ASN A 4 -26.03 0.95 10.07
N GLU A 5 -26.61 0.55 8.93
CA GLU A 5 -25.85 0.05 7.77
C GLU A 5 -24.89 1.10 7.22
N ARG A 6 -25.33 2.36 7.16
CA ARG A 6 -24.49 3.48 6.73
C ARG A 6 -23.34 3.72 7.71
N LEU A 7 -23.60 3.64 9.01
CA LEU A 7 -22.56 3.77 10.04
C LEU A 7 -21.53 2.64 9.94
N THR A 8 -21.97 1.39 9.80
CA THR A 8 -21.08 0.23 9.62
C THR A 8 -20.19 0.39 8.39
N ARG A 9 -20.76 0.81 7.25
CA ARG A 9 -19.99 1.04 6.01
C ARG A 9 -18.96 2.17 6.15
N ARG A 10 -19.27 3.21 6.93
CA ARG A 10 -18.30 4.28 7.24
C ARG A 10 -17.16 3.79 8.14
N GLY A 11 -17.46 2.92 9.11
CA GLY A 11 -16.44 2.26 9.93
C GLY A 11 -15.49 1.43 9.07
N LEU A 12 -16.03 0.55 8.22
CA LEU A 12 -15.25 -0.26 7.29
C LEU A 12 -14.39 0.59 6.34
N LEU A 13 -14.93 1.70 5.84
CA LEU A 13 -14.17 2.62 5.01
C LEU A 13 -12.96 3.20 5.77
N ALA A 14 -13.16 3.66 7.00
CA ALA A 14 -12.09 4.23 7.82
C ALA A 14 -10.98 3.20 8.12
N GLU A 15 -11.36 1.95 8.42
CA GLU A 15 -10.42 0.85 8.62
C GLU A 15 -9.56 0.58 7.38
N LYS A 16 -10.20 0.50 6.21
CA LYS A 16 -9.50 0.29 4.94
C LYS A 16 -8.59 1.47 4.59
N GLU A 17 -9.03 2.70 4.80
CA GLU A 17 -8.19 3.89 4.59
C GLU A 17 -6.99 3.92 5.53
N GLN A 18 -7.16 3.50 6.79
CA GLN A 18 -6.05 3.36 7.73
C GLN A 18 -5.06 2.29 7.27
N ARG A 19 -5.56 1.13 6.86
CA ARG A 19 -4.73 0.04 6.34
C ARG A 19 -3.95 0.47 5.09
N LEU A 20 -4.58 1.23 4.20
CA LEU A 20 -3.94 1.78 3.01
C LEU A 20 -2.75 2.69 3.37
N ARG A 21 -2.92 3.59 4.35
CA ARG A 21 -1.84 4.46 4.83
C ARG A 21 -0.70 3.68 5.46
N GLN A 22 -1.00 2.63 6.23
CA GLN A 22 0.03 1.77 6.83
C GLN A 22 0.84 1.04 5.74
N LEU A 23 0.16 0.55 4.71
CA LEU A 23 0.80 -0.13 3.60
C LEU A 23 1.70 0.82 2.80
N GLU A 24 1.23 2.04 2.55
CA GLU A 24 2.03 3.09 1.89
C GLU A 24 3.31 3.42 2.67
N SER A 25 3.20 3.61 3.99
CA SER A 25 4.36 3.85 4.85
C SER A 25 5.33 2.67 4.84
N SER A 26 4.83 1.42 4.86
CA SER A 26 5.69 0.24 4.76
C SER A 26 6.41 0.17 3.42
N MET A 27 5.71 0.41 2.31
CA MET A 27 6.30 0.37 0.97
C MET A 27 7.39 1.44 0.80
N GLN A 28 7.23 2.62 1.39
CA GLN A 28 8.27 3.65 1.39
C GLN A 28 9.56 3.16 2.07
N GLY A 29 9.43 2.43 3.19
CA GLY A 29 10.55 1.79 3.86
C GLY A 29 11.26 0.76 2.96
N ASP A 30 10.48 -0.10 2.30
CA ASP A 30 11.04 -1.12 1.41
C ASP A 30 11.74 -0.50 0.17
N ILE A 31 11.15 0.54 -0.42
CA ILE A 31 11.76 1.30 -1.52
C ILE A 31 13.12 1.86 -1.09
N HIS A 32 13.19 2.42 0.12
CA HIS A 32 14.44 2.94 0.65
C HIS A 32 15.47 1.82 0.85
N ALA A 33 15.05 0.67 1.39
CA ALA A 33 15.92 -0.49 1.59
C ALA A 33 16.48 -1.05 0.27
N VAL A 34 15.66 -1.17 -0.77
CA VAL A 34 16.10 -1.59 -2.11
C VAL A 34 17.12 -0.61 -2.68
N ARG A 35 16.87 0.71 -2.54
CA ARG A 35 17.80 1.74 -3.00
C ARG A 35 19.15 1.69 -2.28
N LEU A 36 19.14 1.40 -0.97
CA LEU A 36 20.38 1.21 -0.20
C LEU A 36 21.14 -0.06 -0.62
N ALA A 37 20.43 -1.14 -0.99
CA ALA A 37 21.07 -2.36 -1.46
C ALA A 37 21.68 -2.23 -2.87
N LEU A 38 21.15 -1.30 -3.68
CA LEU A 38 21.54 -1.00 -5.06
C LEU A 38 22.07 0.44 -5.19
N GLU A 39 22.98 0.84 -4.31
CA GLU A 39 23.52 2.20 -4.35
C GLU A 39 24.21 2.47 -5.71
N PRO A 40 23.85 3.54 -6.45
CA PRO A 40 24.23 3.71 -7.86
C PRO A 40 25.73 3.76 -8.17
N PHE A 41 26.56 4.04 -7.16
CA PHE A 41 28.01 4.18 -7.31
C PHE A 41 28.80 3.21 -6.43
N ALA A 42 28.12 2.26 -5.79
CA ALA A 42 28.80 1.24 -5.02
C ALA A 42 29.64 0.33 -5.94
N PRO A 43 30.87 -0.03 -5.54
CA PRO A 43 31.62 -1.09 -6.19
C PRO A 43 30.78 -2.37 -6.31
N LEU A 44 30.91 -3.09 -7.43
CA LEU A 44 30.07 -4.27 -7.72
C LEU A 44 30.09 -5.33 -6.60
N HIS A 45 31.21 -5.49 -5.91
CA HIS A 45 31.37 -6.46 -4.82
C HIS A 45 30.70 -6.03 -3.51
N GLU A 46 30.28 -4.77 -3.39
CA GLU A 46 29.53 -4.21 -2.25
C GLU A 46 28.01 -4.24 -2.50
N ILE A 47 27.59 -4.41 -3.75
CA ILE A 47 26.17 -4.54 -4.10
C ILE A 47 25.65 -5.88 -3.58
N ARG A 48 24.44 -5.84 -3.00
CA ARG A 48 23.75 -7.02 -2.45
C ARG A 48 22.54 -7.38 -3.33
N PRO A 49 22.75 -7.98 -4.51
CA PRO A 49 21.68 -8.20 -5.49
C PRO A 49 20.59 -9.14 -4.97
N ASP A 50 20.95 -10.19 -4.23
CA ASP A 50 19.98 -11.14 -3.68
C ASP A 50 19.06 -10.46 -2.65
N GLN A 51 19.61 -9.58 -1.81
CA GLN A 51 18.83 -8.81 -0.85
C GLN A 51 17.88 -7.84 -1.57
N ALA A 52 18.38 -7.13 -2.58
CA ALA A 52 17.57 -6.21 -3.37
C ALA A 52 16.44 -6.93 -4.12
N ALA A 53 16.73 -8.11 -4.69
CA ALA A 53 15.74 -8.92 -5.37
C ALA A 53 14.62 -9.40 -4.43
N ALA A 54 14.98 -9.92 -3.25
CA ALA A 54 14.01 -10.34 -2.24
C ALA A 54 13.10 -9.17 -1.82
N GLN A 55 13.69 -8.02 -1.51
CA GLN A 55 12.94 -6.82 -1.12
C GLN A 55 12.05 -6.28 -2.25
N ALA A 56 12.49 -6.37 -3.50
CA ALA A 56 11.69 -5.95 -4.65
C ALA A 56 10.46 -6.85 -4.86
N VAL A 57 10.58 -8.16 -4.63
CA VAL A 57 9.45 -9.10 -4.70
C VAL A 57 8.44 -8.82 -3.59
N GLU A 58 8.89 -8.58 -2.37
CA GLU A 58 8.02 -8.19 -1.25
C GLU A 58 7.29 -6.88 -1.54
N LEU A 59 8.01 -5.88 -2.06
CA LEU A 59 7.43 -4.60 -2.46
C LEU A 59 6.37 -4.77 -3.55
N ALA A 60 6.60 -5.63 -4.54
CA ALA A 60 5.62 -5.93 -5.59
C ALA A 60 4.33 -6.54 -5.02
N GLY A 61 4.45 -7.45 -4.04
CA GLY A 61 3.31 -8.03 -3.33
C GLY A 61 2.50 -6.97 -2.57
N LYS A 62 3.18 -6.10 -1.83
CA LYS A 62 2.54 -4.97 -1.11
C LYS A 62 1.88 -3.98 -2.08
N HIS A 63 2.49 -3.71 -3.22
CA HIS A 63 1.90 -2.85 -4.24
C HIS A 63 0.61 -3.44 -4.81
N ALA A 64 0.55 -4.75 -5.05
CA ALA A 64 -0.68 -5.42 -5.48
C ALA A 64 -1.79 -5.30 -4.42
N GLU A 65 -1.48 -5.54 -3.14
CA GLU A 65 -2.43 -5.34 -2.02
C GLU A 65 -2.92 -3.88 -1.96
N TYR A 66 -2.01 -2.92 -2.13
CA TYR A 66 -2.31 -1.49 -2.10
C TYR A 66 -3.30 -1.11 -3.20
N MET A 67 -3.07 -1.59 -4.42
CA MET A 67 -3.96 -1.32 -5.55
C MET A 67 -5.34 -1.93 -5.35
N GLY A 68 -5.42 -3.19 -4.89
CA GLY A 68 -6.71 -3.82 -4.56
C GLY A 68 -7.48 -3.03 -3.49
N LEU A 69 -6.80 -2.62 -2.42
CA LEU A 69 -7.42 -1.86 -1.35
C LEU A 69 -7.90 -0.47 -1.80
N ARG A 70 -7.18 0.19 -2.71
CA ARG A 70 -7.63 1.46 -3.32
C ARG A 70 -8.94 1.29 -4.09
N GLU A 71 -9.07 0.22 -4.86
CA GLU A 71 -10.30 -0.07 -5.61
C GLU A 71 -11.48 -0.37 -4.69
N GLU A 72 -11.26 -1.15 -3.63
CA GLU A 72 -12.28 -1.40 -2.61
C GLU A 72 -12.74 -0.12 -1.91
N ILE A 73 -11.81 0.76 -1.54
CA ILE A 73 -12.11 2.07 -0.96
C ILE A 73 -12.95 2.91 -1.92
N ALA A 74 -12.57 2.95 -3.21
CA ALA A 74 -13.33 3.66 -4.22
C ALA A 74 -14.75 3.10 -4.40
N ALA A 75 -14.91 1.77 -4.38
CA ALA A 75 -16.21 1.11 -4.41
C ALA A 75 -17.06 1.47 -3.18
N LEU A 76 -16.49 1.44 -1.97
CA LEU A 76 -17.17 1.83 -0.74
C LEU A 76 -17.59 3.30 -0.72
N LYS A 77 -16.71 4.21 -1.18
CA LYS A 77 -17.04 5.63 -1.32
C LYS A 77 -18.22 5.84 -2.27
N ARG A 78 -18.25 5.14 -3.41
CA ARG A 78 -19.39 5.16 -4.34
C ARG A 78 -20.67 4.64 -3.67
N ALA A 79 -20.61 3.51 -2.96
CA ALA A 79 -21.76 2.92 -2.26
C ALA A 79 -22.32 3.81 -1.13
N LEU A 80 -21.49 4.68 -0.55
CA LEU A 80 -21.88 5.66 0.47
C LEU A 80 -22.35 7.01 -0.13
N GLY A 81 -22.32 7.17 -1.46
CA GLY A 81 -22.65 8.43 -2.12
C GLY A 81 -21.60 9.53 -1.93
N MET A 82 -20.36 9.16 -1.58
CA MET A 82 -19.25 10.08 -1.29
C MET A 82 -18.36 10.33 -2.53
N ALA A 83 -18.82 9.98 -3.72
CA ALA A 83 -18.05 10.19 -4.95
C ALA A 83 -18.06 11.68 -5.34
N GLY A 84 -16.92 12.36 -5.19
CA GLY A 84 -16.69 13.71 -5.68
C GLY A 84 -15.22 14.11 -5.65
N ASN A 85 -14.61 14.07 -6.85
CA ASN A 85 -13.26 14.47 -7.29
C ASN A 85 -12.04 13.72 -6.75
#